data_AF-B8M8U6-F1
#
_entry.id   AF-B8M8U6-F1
#
_cell.length_a   1.000
_cell.length_b   1.000
_cell.length_c   1.000
_cell.angle_alpha   90.00
_cell.angle_beta   90.00
_cell.angle_gamma   90.00
#
_symmetry.space_group_name_H-M   'P 1'
#
loop_
_entity.id
_entity.type
_entity.pdbx_description
1 polymer ?
#
loop_
_entity_poly.entity_id
_entity_poly.type
_entity_poly.pdbx_seq_one_letter_code
_entity_poly.pdbx_strand_id
1 'polypeptide(L)'
;MSTEADFKKAAEEVNKLERSPNKDEMLKLYGLYKQGTGADFSAAPKPKPGWVKSLDKDTLKYEAWEQVKDLSVEDAQKQYIEFVAELKEKYGFNA
;
A
#
# COMPACT_ATOMS: atom_id res chain seq x y z
N MET A 1 2.25 16.04 -11.68
CA MET A 1 1.23 16.26 -10.64
C MET A 1 0.38 15.01 -10.61
N SER A 2 0.61 14.12 -9.64
CA SER A 2 -0.34 13.01 -9.43
C SER A 2 -1.54 13.58 -8.72
N THR A 3 -2.72 13.37 -9.30
CA THR A 3 -3.97 13.84 -8.71
C THR A 3 -4.61 12.72 -7.90
N GLU A 4 -5.48 13.06 -6.95
CA GLU A 4 -6.29 12.07 -6.21
C GLU A 4 -7.07 11.14 -7.16
N ALA A 5 -7.43 11.63 -8.36
CA ALA A 5 -8.06 10.84 -9.40
C ALA A 5 -7.11 9.74 -9.96
N ASP A 6 -5.84 10.07 -10.21
CA ASP A 6 -4.84 9.10 -10.65
C ASP A 6 -4.58 8.04 -9.58
N PHE A 7 -4.57 8.44 -8.30
CA PHE A 7 -4.42 7.53 -7.18
C PHE A 7 -5.62 6.56 -7.06
N LYS A 8 -6.85 7.07 -7.15
CA LYS A 8 -8.06 6.22 -7.15
C LYS A 8 -8.06 5.26 -8.33
N LYS A 9 -7.68 5.74 -9.52
CA LYS A 9 -7.55 4.91 -10.71
C LYS A 9 -6.51 3.81 -10.49
N ALA A 10 -5.32 4.14 -10.00
CA ALA A 10 -4.30 3.14 -9.68
C ALA A 10 -4.81 2.10 -8.66
N ALA A 11 -5.61 2.52 -7.67
CA ALA A 11 -6.18 1.62 -6.67
C ALA A 11 -7.21 0.65 -7.28
N GLU A 12 -8.00 1.08 -8.26
CA GLU A 12 -8.87 0.19 -9.02
C GLU A 12 -8.05 -0.75 -9.91
N GLU A 13 -7.02 -0.23 -10.57
CA GLU A 13 -6.20 -0.97 -11.51
C GLU A 13 -5.38 -2.08 -10.85
N VAL A 14 -4.94 -1.90 -9.60
CA VAL A 14 -4.22 -2.95 -8.87
C VAL A 14 -5.08 -4.20 -8.65
N ASN A 15 -6.41 -4.06 -8.64
CA ASN A 15 -7.35 -5.18 -8.54
C ASN A 15 -7.58 -5.87 -9.90
N LYS A 16 -7.15 -5.27 -11.01
CA LYS A 16 -7.25 -5.82 -12.37
C LYS A 16 -5.95 -6.45 -12.88
N LEU A 17 -4.95 -6.60 -12.01
CA LEU A 17 -3.73 -7.32 -12.35
C LEU A 17 -4.06 -8.78 -12.68
N GLU A 18 -3.45 -9.32 -13.73
CA GLU A 18 -3.69 -10.71 -14.16
C GLU A 18 -3.19 -11.71 -13.13
N ARG A 19 -2.19 -11.31 -12.33
CA ARG A 19 -1.65 -12.07 -11.22
C ARG A 19 -1.63 -11.21 -9.96
N SER A 20 -1.94 -11.84 -8.84
CA SER A 20 -1.84 -11.17 -7.54
C SER A 20 -0.38 -10.82 -7.23
N PRO A 21 -0.12 -9.59 -6.73
CA PRO A 21 1.18 -9.24 -6.17
C PRO A 21 1.57 -10.18 -5.03
N ASN A 22 2.86 -10.26 -4.77
CA ASN A 22 3.36 -11.01 -3.61
C ASN A 22 3.00 -10.30 -2.29
N LYS A 23 3.24 -11.01 -1.17
CA LYS A 23 2.86 -10.52 0.16
C LYS A 23 3.49 -9.17 0.49
N ASP A 24 4.76 -8.97 0.19
CA ASP A 24 5.49 -7.75 0.54
C ASP A 24 5.02 -6.56 -0.31
N GLU A 25 4.72 -6.80 -1.58
CA GLU A 25 4.13 -5.79 -2.46
C GLU A 25 2.71 -5.40 -2.00
N MET A 26 1.89 -6.37 -1.61
CA MET A 26 0.57 -6.08 -1.03
C MET A 26 0.67 -5.25 0.25
N LEU A 27 1.67 -5.50 1.10
CA LEU A 27 1.91 -4.73 2.32
C LEU A 27 2.35 -3.30 2.01
N LYS A 28 3.25 -3.12 1.03
CA LYS A 28 3.68 -1.80 0.56
C LYS A 28 2.51 -1.00 -0.04
N LEU A 29 1.69 -1.64 -0.89
CA LEU A 29 0.46 -1.04 -1.40
C LEU A 29 -0.47 -0.60 -0.26
N TYR A 30 -0.65 -1.46 0.76
CA TYR A 30 -1.47 -1.12 1.91
C TYR A 30 -0.95 0.13 2.64
N GLY A 31 0.33 0.18 2.99
CA GLY A 31 0.92 1.34 3.68
C GLY A 31 0.75 2.62 2.88
N LEU A 32 1.15 2.60 1.61
CA LEU A 32 1.05 3.74 0.70
C LEU A 32 -0.40 4.20 0.51
N TYR A 33 -1.34 3.26 0.38
CA TYR A 33 -2.76 3.58 0.26
C TYR A 33 -3.29 4.25 1.52
N LYS A 34 -2.99 3.70 2.71
CA LYS A 34 -3.43 4.28 3.99
C LYS A 34 -2.88 5.69 4.18
N GLN A 35 -1.59 5.91 3.92
CA GLN A 35 -0.99 7.24 3.97
C GLN A 35 -1.57 8.19 2.91
N GLY A 36 -1.72 7.72 1.67
CA GLY A 36 -2.26 8.50 0.55
C GLY A 36 -3.75 8.84 0.68
N THR A 37 -4.49 8.15 1.57
CA THR A 37 -5.86 8.53 1.96
C THR A 37 -5.91 9.53 3.13
N GLY A 38 -4.76 9.90 3.70
CA GLY A 38 -4.69 10.77 4.88
C GLY A 38 -5.16 10.08 6.16
N ALA A 39 -5.09 8.75 6.23
CA ALA A 39 -5.44 8.03 7.45
C ALA A 39 -4.43 8.32 8.57
N ASP A 40 -4.89 8.36 9.82
CA ASP A 40 -4.02 8.50 10.97
C ASP A 40 -3.31 7.19 11.29
N PHE A 41 -1.98 7.22 11.34
CA PHE A 41 -1.14 6.07 11.69
C PHE A 41 -1.47 5.50 13.09
N SER A 42 -2.07 6.30 13.99
CA SER A 42 -2.56 5.83 15.29
C SER A 42 -3.62 4.74 15.18
N ALA A 43 -4.34 4.69 14.04
CA ALA A 43 -5.32 3.66 13.71
C ALA A 43 -4.70 2.42 13.02
N ALA A 44 -3.38 2.39 12.84
CA ALA A 44 -2.69 1.22 12.30
C ALA A 44 -2.93 0.00 13.21
N PRO A 45 -3.11 -1.20 12.62
CA PRO A 45 -3.41 -2.41 13.36
C PRO A 45 -2.20 -2.75 14.25
N LYS A 46 -2.33 -2.57 15.57
CA LYS A 46 -1.20 -2.75 16.49
C LYS A 46 -0.92 -4.24 16.71
N PRO A 47 0.37 -4.64 16.81
CA PRO A 47 0.73 -6.00 17.16
C PRO A 47 0.09 -6.38 18.51
N LYS A 48 -0.62 -7.51 18.56
CA LYS A 48 -1.19 -8.00 19.82
C LYS A 48 -0.06 -8.46 20.75
N PRO A 49 -0.06 -8.04 22.02
CA PRO A 49 0.94 -8.50 22.97
C PRO A 49 0.84 -10.02 23.15
N GLY A 50 1.92 -10.75 22.89
CA GLY A 50 2.03 -12.19 23.10
C GLY A 50 2.04 -13.07 21.84
N TRP A 51 1.84 -12.52 20.64
CA TRP A 51 2.07 -13.24 19.37
C TRP A 51 3.48 -12.99 18.81
N VAL A 52 4.05 -14.01 18.17
CA VAL A 52 5.38 -13.96 17.56
C VAL A 52 5.40 -12.84 16.52
N LYS A 53 6.18 -11.78 16.79
CA LYS A 53 6.24 -10.51 16.01
C LYS A 53 6.22 -10.70 14.48
N SER A 54 6.83 -11.77 13.97
CA SER A 54 7.10 -11.97 12.54
C SER A 54 6.00 -12.68 11.75
N LEU A 55 4.95 -13.23 12.39
CA LEU A 55 3.91 -14.02 11.70
C LEU A 55 2.52 -13.37 11.68
N ASP A 56 2.33 -12.27 12.41
CA ASP A 56 1.06 -11.58 12.47
C ASP A 56 0.90 -10.61 11.28
N LYS A 57 -0.22 -10.73 10.54
CA LYS A 57 -0.55 -9.86 9.40
C LYS A 57 -0.72 -8.40 9.83
N ASP A 58 -1.15 -8.17 11.07
CA ASP A 58 -1.35 -6.84 11.63
C ASP A 58 0.00 -6.17 11.93
N THR A 59 0.98 -6.91 12.47
CA THR A 59 2.36 -6.40 12.64
C THR A 59 2.98 -6.01 11.32
N LEU A 60 2.82 -6.84 10.28
CA LEU A 60 3.38 -6.54 8.96
C LEU A 60 2.71 -5.33 8.30
N LYS A 61 1.40 -5.19 8.46
CA LYS A 61 0.66 -4.00 8.00
C LYS A 61 1.09 -2.74 8.76
N TYR A 62 1.33 -2.86 10.06
CA TYR A 62 1.84 -1.79 10.90
C TYR A 62 3.22 -1.35 10.41
N GLU A 63 4.16 -2.27 10.27
CA GLU A 63 5.53 -1.98 9.80
C GLU A 63 5.53 -1.36 8.39
N ALA A 64 4.71 -1.87 7.48
CA ALA A 64 4.61 -1.33 6.12
C ALA A 64 4.03 0.09 6.09
N TRP A 65 3.05 0.39 6.94
CA TRP A 65 2.54 1.76 7.09
C TRP A 65 3.54 2.64 7.83
N GLU A 66 4.26 2.11 8.83
CA GLU A 66 5.27 2.83 9.59
C GLU A 66 6.39 3.37 8.69
N GLN A 67 6.81 2.60 7.70
CA GLN A 67 7.81 3.01 6.72
C GLN A 67 7.41 4.22 5.87
N VAL A 68 6.10 4.47 5.72
CA VAL A 68 5.57 5.55 4.88
C VAL A 68 4.81 6.61 5.67
N LYS A 69 4.71 6.49 7.00
CA LYS A 69 3.93 7.38 7.87
C LYS A 69 4.39 8.84 7.84
N ASP A 70 5.66 9.06 7.51
CA ASP A 70 6.28 10.38 7.46
C ASP A 70 6.14 11.04 6.08
N LEU A 71 5.59 10.33 5.07
CA LEU A 71 5.32 10.90 3.75
C LEU A 71 4.12 11.84 3.79
N SER A 72 4.14 12.88 2.95
CA SER A 72 2.93 13.65 2.69
C SER A 72 1.90 12.79 1.97
N VAL A 73 0.62 13.16 2.07
CA VAL A 73 -0.48 12.50 1.34
C VAL A 73 -0.18 12.45 -0.15
N GLU A 74 0.31 13.55 -0.73
CA GLU A 74 0.66 13.63 -2.15
C GLU A 74 1.83 12.72 -2.53
N ASP A 75 2.86 12.64 -1.69
CA ASP A 75 4.03 11.80 -2.00
C ASP A 75 3.71 10.31 -1.85
N ALA A 76 2.87 9.95 -0.87
CA ALA A 76 2.35 8.60 -0.76
C ALA A 76 1.49 8.21 -1.97
N GLN A 77 0.65 9.14 -2.46
CA GLN A 77 -0.14 8.92 -3.68
C GLN A 77 0.75 8.74 -4.92
N LYS A 78 1.79 9.57 -5.09
CA LYS A 78 2.76 9.44 -6.19
C LYS A 78 3.45 8.09 -6.16
N GLN A 79 4.02 7.72 -5.01
CA GLN A 79 4.69 6.43 -4.84
C GLN A 79 3.74 5.24 -5.06
N TYR A 80 2.47 5.37 -4.65
CA TYR A 80 1.46 4.34 -4.91
C TYR A 80 1.23 4.15 -6.41
N ILE A 81 1.07 5.25 -7.17
CA ILE A 81 0.84 5.19 -8.62
C ILE A 81 2.04 4.59 -9.34
N GLU A 82 3.25 5.03 -8.99
CA GLU A 82 4.50 4.48 -9.54
C GLU A 82 4.60 2.98 -9.27
N PHE A 83 4.33 2.57 -8.03
CA PHE A 83 4.39 1.17 -7.64
C PHE A 83 3.33 0.31 -8.33
N VAL A 84 2.10 0.81 -8.50
CA VAL A 84 1.07 0.12 -9.28
C VAL A 84 1.50 -0.02 -10.74
N ALA A 85 2.15 0.99 -11.33
CA ALA A 85 2.66 0.89 -12.70
C ALA A 85 3.71 -0.22 -12.83
N GLU A 86 4.65 -0.32 -11.89
CA GLU A 86 5.63 -1.43 -11.84
C GLU A 86 4.93 -2.80 -11.72
N LEU A 87 3.90 -2.89 -10.88
CA LEU A 87 3.15 -4.14 -10.71
C LEU A 87 2.39 -4.54 -11.97
N LYS A 88 1.86 -3.59 -12.74
CA LYS A 88 1.22 -3.87 -14.04
C LYS A 88 2.22 -4.46 -15.03
N GLU A 89 3.42 -3.89 -15.12
CA GLU A 89 4.47 -4.42 -15.99
C GLU A 89 4.92 -5.82 -15.55
N LYS A 90 5.01 -6.04 -14.24
CA LYS A 90 5.49 -7.31 -13.66
C LYS A 90 4.47 -8.45 -13.71
N TYR A 91 3.20 -8.15 -13.45
CA TYR A 91 2.15 -9.15 -13.26
C TYR A 91 1.15 -9.22 -14.43
N GLY A 92 1.24 -8.30 -15.39
CA GLY A 92 0.25 -8.15 -16.44
C GLY A 92 -0.98 -7.38 -15.94
N PHE A 93 -1.59 -6.62 -16.84
CA PHE A 93 -2.76 -5.78 -16.53
C PHE A 93 -3.86 -6.03 -17.54
N ASN A 94 -5.04 -6.43 -17.05
CA ASN A 94 -6.23 -6.55 -17.88
C ASN A 94 -6.99 -5.21 -17.85
N ALA A 95 -6.78 -4.39 -18.87
CA ALA A 95 -7.33 -3.03 -18.97
C ALA A 95 -8.85 -3.01 -19.16
#